data_AF-A0A9D5U1R2-F1
#
_entry.id   AF-A0A9D5U1R2-F1
#
_cell.length_a   1.000
_cell.length_b   1.000
_cell.length_c   1.000
_cell.angle_alpha   90.00
_cell.angle_beta   90.00
_cell.angle_gamma   90.00
#
_symmetry.space_group_name_H-M   'P 1'
#
loop_
_entity.id
_entity.type
_entity.pdbx_description
1 polymer ?
#
loop_
_entity_poly.entity_id
_entity_poly.type
_entity_poly.pdbx_seq_one_letter_code
_entity_poly.pdbx_strand_id
1 'polypeptide(L)'
;MNCKRLASILAAILIALCAARYGYHHVYHLSRHYTANDFGHQFLGARAIAEGRSPYRYEVLMQLAAHSAVPRLNPFVYPPFAGMLLLPLAWETFHEAYLRWTIFNQLLFFASLALLVWGIPLLRKPLNLVVLAALAAFSEPLWRSYSAGQLNTVLLFLLSGALVSLARGRSLPAAPLIALAAHVKVTPAFLLLLFVWKRDWRALGVGIATLIGVFWLRSSGSRCTQCGIHRLCSNRWPRLLDLVRVRAGSSRAG
;
A
#
# COMPACT_ATOMS: atom_id res chain seq x y z
N MET A 1 -12.37 -40.71 -22.64
CA MET A 1 -11.67 -39.57 -22.00
C MET A 1 -11.55 -39.85 -20.50
N ASN A 2 -10.34 -39.81 -19.92
CA ASN A 2 -10.12 -40.18 -18.51
C ASN A 2 -10.70 -39.12 -17.56
N CYS A 3 -11.43 -39.52 -16.50
CA CYS A 3 -12.11 -38.63 -15.56
C CYS A 3 -11.17 -37.55 -14.97
N LYS A 4 -9.91 -37.90 -14.70
CA LYS A 4 -8.88 -36.96 -14.22
C LYS A 4 -8.50 -35.87 -15.25
N ARG A 5 -8.47 -36.23 -16.54
CA ARG A 5 -8.19 -35.27 -17.62
C ARG A 5 -9.35 -34.30 -17.78
N LEU A 6 -10.59 -34.80 -17.75
CA LEU A 6 -11.78 -33.96 -17.81
C LEU A 6 -11.82 -32.95 -16.64
N ALA A 7 -11.58 -33.40 -15.41
CA ALA A 7 -11.56 -32.51 -14.24
C ALA A 7 -10.49 -31.42 -14.32
N SER A 8 -9.31 -31.75 -14.87
CA SER A 8 -8.22 -30.79 -15.04
C SER A 8 -8.54 -29.74 -16.11
N ILE A 9 -9.17 -30.16 -17.22
CA ILE A 9 -9.63 -29.25 -18.27
C ILE A 9 -10.69 -28.30 -17.73
N LEU A 10 -11.68 -28.83 -16.99
CA LEU A 10 -12.72 -28.01 -16.37
C LEU A 10 -12.14 -26.99 -15.38
N ALA A 11 -11.20 -27.40 -14.53
CA ALA A 11 -10.52 -26.48 -13.61
C ALA A 11 -9.79 -25.36 -14.35
N ALA A 12 -9.07 -25.68 -15.43
CA ALA A 12 -8.37 -24.69 -16.24
C ALA A 12 -9.34 -23.69 -16.90
N ILE A 13 -10.46 -24.17 -17.44
CA ILE A 13 -11.51 -23.31 -18.02
C ILE A 13 -12.08 -22.37 -16.96
N LEU A 14 -12.42 -22.89 -15.77
CA LEU A 14 -12.96 -22.07 -14.68
C LEU A 14 -11.97 -21.00 -14.21
N ILE A 15 -10.68 -21.35 -14.09
CA ILE A 15 -9.62 -20.39 -13.75
C ILE A 15 -9.50 -19.32 -14.83
N ALA A 16 -9.54 -19.69 -16.11
CA ALA A 16 -9.48 -18.74 -17.22
C ALA A 16 -10.67 -17.77 -17.21
N LEU A 17 -11.89 -18.27 -16.95
CA LEU A 17 -13.09 -17.44 -16.79
C LEU A 17 -12.98 -16.48 -15.60
N CYS A 18 -12.45 -16.96 -14.46
CA CYS A 18 -12.19 -16.12 -13.30
C CYS A 18 -11.14 -15.04 -13.59
N ALA A 19 -10.07 -15.38 -14.31
CA ALA A 19 -9.04 -14.43 -14.72
C ALA A 19 -9.61 -13.34 -15.66
N ALA A 20 -10.44 -13.74 -16.64
CA ALA A 20 -11.13 -12.80 -17.52
C ALA A 20 -12.07 -11.86 -16.74
N ARG A 21 -12.84 -12.40 -15.80
CA ARG A 21 -13.70 -11.60 -14.90
C ARG A 21 -12.89 -10.66 -14.01
N TYR A 22 -11.76 -11.11 -13.48
CA TYR A 22 -10.86 -10.27 -12.71
C TYR A 22 -10.34 -9.10 -13.56
N GLY A 23 -9.86 -9.37 -14.77
CA GLY A 23 -9.39 -8.35 -15.71
C GLY A 23 -10.49 -7.34 -16.07
N TYR A 24 -11.69 -7.82 -16.39
CA TYR A 24 -12.82 -6.94 -16.69
C TYR A 24 -13.21 -6.07 -15.50
N HIS A 25 -13.34 -6.67 -14.31
CA HIS A 25 -13.78 -5.93 -13.14
C HIS A 25 -12.64 -5.13 -12.54
N HIS A 26 -11.67 -5.79 -11.90
CA HIS A 26 -10.63 -5.16 -11.09
C HIS A 26 -9.58 -4.37 -11.88
N VAL A 27 -9.58 -4.43 -13.21
CA VAL A 27 -8.69 -3.61 -14.05
C VAL A 27 -9.49 -2.65 -14.92
N TYR A 28 -10.28 -3.16 -15.86
CA TYR A 28 -10.99 -2.32 -16.82
C TYR A 28 -12.08 -1.47 -16.17
N HIS A 29 -13.04 -2.08 -15.49
CA HIS A 29 -14.09 -1.34 -14.78
C HIS A 29 -13.48 -0.43 -13.71
N LEU A 30 -12.41 -0.88 -13.02
CA LEU A 30 -11.71 -0.07 -12.00
C LEU A 30 -11.17 1.23 -12.58
N SER A 31 -10.49 1.15 -13.71
CA SER A 31 -9.91 2.32 -14.38
C SER A 31 -10.93 3.38 -14.75
N ARG A 32 -12.22 3.01 -14.84
CA ARG A 32 -13.32 3.91 -15.21
C ARG A 32 -14.17 4.37 -14.03
N HIS A 33 -14.24 3.57 -12.96
CA HIS A 33 -15.21 3.75 -11.87
C HIS A 33 -14.58 3.70 -10.47
N TYR A 34 -13.38 4.23 -10.31
CA TYR A 34 -12.75 4.35 -8.99
C TYR A 34 -13.24 5.58 -8.22
N THR A 35 -13.08 5.57 -6.89
CA THR A 35 -13.48 6.68 -6.01
C THR A 35 -12.29 7.46 -5.46
N ALA A 36 -11.15 6.79 -5.25
CA ALA A 36 -9.93 7.28 -4.62
C ALA A 36 -10.17 8.03 -3.29
N ASN A 37 -11.26 7.70 -2.59
CA ASN A 37 -11.69 8.40 -1.38
C ASN A 37 -10.72 8.19 -0.21
N ASP A 38 -10.05 7.04 -0.13
CA ASP A 38 -9.03 6.78 0.88
C ASP A 38 -7.64 7.21 0.45
N PHE A 39 -7.35 7.15 -0.84
CA PHE A 39 -6.05 7.54 -1.38
C PHE A 39 -5.80 9.04 -1.23
N GLY A 40 -6.83 9.87 -1.38
CA GLY A 40 -6.75 11.33 -1.28
C GLY A 40 -5.99 11.84 -0.06
N HIS A 41 -6.45 11.50 1.13
CA HIS A 41 -5.80 11.94 2.37
C HIS A 41 -4.49 11.22 2.66
N GLN A 42 -4.30 9.98 2.19
CA GLN A 42 -3.01 9.28 2.30
C GLN A 42 -1.93 9.97 1.46
N PHE A 43 -2.26 10.33 0.22
CA PHE A 43 -1.39 11.04 -0.71
C PHE A 43 -1.04 12.44 -0.19
N LEU A 44 -2.04 13.21 0.25
CA LEU A 44 -1.81 14.53 0.84
C LEU A 44 -1.04 14.44 2.16
N GLY A 45 -1.29 13.41 2.96
CA GLY A 45 -0.51 13.13 4.17
C GLY A 45 0.96 12.85 3.84
N ALA A 46 1.23 12.05 2.80
CA ALA A 46 2.59 11.81 2.32
C ALA A 46 3.28 13.09 1.83
N ARG A 47 2.56 13.93 1.07
CA ARG A 47 3.05 15.25 0.64
C ARG A 47 3.33 16.18 1.80
N ALA A 48 2.44 16.26 2.78
CA ALA A 48 2.67 17.04 4.00
C ALA A 48 3.94 16.57 4.74
N ILE A 49 4.12 15.25 4.90
CA ILE A 49 5.33 14.68 5.49
C ILE A 49 6.58 15.04 4.66
N ALA A 50 6.49 14.97 3.33
CA ALA A 50 7.59 15.31 2.43
C ALA A 50 7.98 16.80 2.52
N GLU A 51 7.01 17.69 2.76
CA GLU A 51 7.22 19.13 3.00
C GLU A 51 7.69 19.44 4.44
N GLY A 52 7.86 18.44 5.31
CA GLY A 52 8.19 18.64 6.72
C GLY A 52 7.05 19.24 7.55
N ARG A 53 5.81 19.10 7.08
CA ARG A 53 4.59 19.58 7.73
C ARG A 53 3.85 18.40 8.38
N SER A 54 3.04 18.69 9.40
CA SER A 54 2.24 17.65 10.06
C SER A 54 1.05 17.24 9.19
N PRO A 55 0.88 15.95 8.85
CA PRO A 55 -0.27 15.46 8.09
C PRO A 55 -1.56 15.46 8.92
N TYR A 56 -1.47 15.60 10.25
CA TYR A 56 -2.63 15.62 11.15
C TYR A 56 -3.28 17.00 11.27
N ARG A 57 -2.67 18.04 10.70
CA ARG A 57 -3.22 19.40 10.66
C ARG A 57 -4.15 19.53 9.46
N TYR A 58 -5.44 19.71 9.71
CA TYR A 58 -6.45 19.76 8.65
C TYR A 58 -6.22 20.92 7.67
N GLU A 59 -5.79 22.07 8.19
CA GLU A 59 -5.44 23.27 7.42
C GLU A 59 -4.28 23.02 6.43
N VAL A 60 -3.32 22.17 6.79
CA VAL A 60 -2.22 21.77 5.90
C VAL A 60 -2.79 20.96 4.73
N LEU A 61 -3.65 19.98 5.02
CA LEU A 61 -4.25 19.13 4.00
C LEU A 61 -5.16 19.93 3.05
N MET A 62 -5.91 20.90 3.57
CA MET A 62 -6.73 21.80 2.76
C MET A 62 -5.90 22.64 1.79
N GLN A 63 -4.80 23.25 2.25
CA GLN A 63 -3.91 24.03 1.38
C GLN A 63 -3.28 23.17 0.28
N LEU A 64 -2.91 21.92 0.59
CA LEU A 64 -2.36 21.00 -0.39
C LEU A 64 -3.42 20.53 -1.37
N ALA A 65 -4.64 20.23 -0.90
CA ALA A 65 -5.74 19.77 -1.73
C ALA A 65 -6.15 20.81 -2.79
N ALA A 66 -6.09 22.11 -2.44
CA ALA A 66 -6.41 23.22 -3.35
C ALA A 66 -5.63 23.17 -4.68
N HIS A 67 -4.43 22.57 -4.68
CA HIS A 67 -3.56 22.48 -5.86
C HIS A 67 -3.34 21.03 -6.34
N SER A 68 -4.04 20.05 -5.77
CA SER A 68 -3.73 18.62 -6.00
C SER A 68 -4.82 17.82 -6.70
N ALA A 69 -5.92 18.47 -7.14
CA ALA A 69 -7.05 17.83 -7.84
C ALA A 69 -7.59 16.57 -7.14
N VAL A 70 -7.55 16.56 -5.79
CA VAL A 70 -8.03 15.43 -4.98
C VAL A 70 -9.56 15.46 -4.92
N PRO A 71 -10.27 14.36 -5.22
CA PRO A 71 -11.72 14.36 -5.38
C PRO A 71 -12.48 14.58 -4.06
N ARG A 72 -11.91 14.14 -2.93
CA ARG A 72 -12.49 14.32 -1.58
C ARG A 72 -11.39 14.50 -0.56
N LEU A 73 -11.56 15.45 0.36
CA LEU A 73 -10.67 15.57 1.52
C LEU A 73 -11.30 14.91 2.75
N ASN A 74 -10.59 13.97 3.35
CA ASN A 74 -10.84 13.51 4.71
C ASN A 74 -9.62 13.80 5.61
N PRO A 75 -9.79 13.78 6.95
CA PRO A 75 -8.67 13.86 7.88
C PRO A 75 -7.71 12.67 7.73
N PHE A 76 -6.42 12.93 7.94
CA PHE A 76 -5.42 11.86 8.01
C PHE A 76 -5.52 11.14 9.37
N VAL A 77 -6.05 9.92 9.37
CA VAL A 77 -6.30 9.10 10.57
C VAL A 77 -5.38 7.88 10.70
N TYR A 78 -4.32 7.83 9.89
CA TYR A 78 -3.43 6.66 9.84
C TYR A 78 -2.20 6.86 10.72
N PRO A 79 -1.52 5.76 11.10
CA PRO A 79 -0.18 5.87 11.66
C PRO A 79 0.75 6.62 10.69
N PRO A 80 1.74 7.38 11.19
CA PRO A 80 2.64 8.14 10.32
C PRO A 80 3.37 7.28 9.28
N PHE A 81 3.68 6.02 9.64
CA PHE A 81 4.34 5.06 8.75
C PHE A 81 3.51 4.79 7.48
N ALA A 82 2.18 4.76 7.59
CA ALA A 82 1.30 4.58 6.45
C ALA A 82 1.46 5.71 5.42
N GLY A 83 1.58 6.97 5.88
CA GLY A 83 1.86 8.11 5.01
C GLY A 83 3.28 8.04 4.41
N MET A 84 4.25 7.49 5.14
CA MET A 84 5.62 7.33 4.66
C MET A 84 5.75 6.34 3.51
N LEU A 85 4.91 5.29 3.48
CA LEU A 85 4.89 4.33 2.36
C LEU A 85 4.58 4.99 1.02
N LEU A 86 3.84 6.10 1.03
CA LEU A 86 3.48 6.86 -0.16
C LEU A 86 4.46 8.00 -0.48
N LEU A 87 5.55 8.18 0.28
CA LEU A 87 6.54 9.24 0.01
C LEU A 87 7.10 9.22 -1.42
N PRO A 88 7.40 8.06 -2.04
CA PRO A 88 7.87 8.04 -3.42
C PRO A 88 6.88 8.67 -4.42
N LEU A 89 5.58 8.66 -4.09
CA LEU A 89 4.51 9.19 -4.92
C LEU A 89 4.14 10.64 -4.55
N ALA A 90 4.69 11.19 -3.47
CA ALA A 90 4.24 12.46 -2.89
C ALA A 90 4.35 13.67 -3.83
N TRP A 91 5.30 13.63 -4.78
CA TRP A 91 5.57 14.74 -5.71
C TRP A 91 4.90 14.59 -7.08
N GLU A 92 4.17 13.51 -7.28
CA GLU A 92 3.50 13.24 -8.55
C GLU A 92 2.16 13.98 -8.64
N THR A 93 1.51 13.94 -9.80
CA THR A 93 0.10 14.34 -9.88
C THR A 93 -0.76 13.28 -9.18
N PHE A 94 -1.92 13.69 -8.66
CA PHE A 94 -2.80 12.77 -7.93
C PHE A 94 -3.21 11.55 -8.77
N HIS A 95 -3.54 11.76 -10.05
CA HIS A 95 -3.96 10.70 -10.96
C HIS A 95 -2.83 9.68 -11.20
N GLU A 96 -1.64 10.16 -11.49
CA GLU A 96 -0.46 9.33 -11.72
C GLU A 96 -0.06 8.53 -10.48
N ALA A 97 -0.07 9.18 -9.32
CA ALA A 97 0.18 8.53 -8.03
C ALA A 97 -0.83 7.43 -7.75
N TYR A 98 -2.12 7.70 -7.99
CA TYR A 98 -3.19 6.72 -7.79
C TYR A 98 -3.05 5.52 -8.73
N LEU A 99 -2.72 5.76 -10.01
CA LEU A 99 -2.51 4.70 -10.99
C LEU A 99 -1.33 3.80 -10.59
N ARG A 100 -0.18 4.37 -10.25
CA ARG A 100 1.00 3.62 -9.77
C ARG A 100 0.70 2.87 -8.48
N TRP A 101 0.00 3.51 -7.54
CA TRP A 101 -0.43 2.86 -6.31
C TRP A 101 -1.37 1.68 -6.56
N THR A 102 -2.29 1.81 -7.51
CA THR A 102 -3.22 0.73 -7.88
C THR A 102 -2.45 -0.44 -8.49
N ILE A 103 -1.51 -0.19 -9.40
CA ILE A 103 -0.63 -1.23 -9.97
C ILE A 103 0.15 -1.93 -8.85
N PHE A 104 0.76 -1.17 -7.95
CA PHE A 104 1.49 -1.72 -6.81
C PHE A 104 0.61 -2.63 -5.93
N ASN A 105 -0.62 -2.20 -5.62
CA ASN A 105 -1.57 -3.03 -4.87
C ASN A 105 -1.93 -4.32 -5.60
N GLN A 106 -2.16 -4.28 -6.91
CA GLN A 106 -2.42 -5.49 -7.68
C GLN A 106 -1.23 -6.46 -7.67
N LEU A 107 -0.01 -5.94 -7.82
CA LEU A 107 1.21 -6.75 -7.71
C LEU A 107 1.33 -7.41 -6.33
N LEU A 108 1.06 -6.66 -5.25
CA LEU A 108 1.06 -7.22 -3.89
C LEU A 108 -0.04 -8.26 -3.68
N PHE A 109 -1.22 -8.08 -4.27
CA PHE A 109 -2.28 -9.08 -4.23
C PHE A 109 -1.84 -10.40 -4.88
N PHE A 110 -1.31 -10.35 -6.10
CA PHE A 110 -0.82 -11.56 -6.78
C PHE A 110 0.39 -12.17 -6.08
N ALA A 111 1.28 -11.35 -5.52
CA ALA A 111 2.37 -11.84 -4.68
C ALA A 111 1.85 -12.54 -3.42
N SER A 112 0.77 -12.03 -2.80
CA SER A 112 0.10 -12.68 -1.66
C SER A 112 -0.48 -14.04 -2.06
N LEU A 113 -1.18 -14.12 -3.20
CA LEU A 113 -1.70 -15.39 -3.72
C LEU A 113 -0.58 -16.40 -4.00
N ALA A 114 0.50 -15.97 -4.66
CA ALA A 114 1.66 -16.81 -4.92
C ALA A 114 2.30 -17.31 -3.61
N LEU A 115 2.49 -16.42 -2.63
CA LEU A 115 2.99 -16.78 -1.31
C LEU A 115 2.11 -17.81 -0.61
N LEU A 116 0.78 -17.66 -0.65
CA LEU A 116 -0.15 -18.60 -0.03
C LEU A 116 -0.12 -19.95 -0.74
N VAL A 117 -0.22 -19.99 -2.07
CA VAL A 117 -0.24 -21.22 -2.87
C VAL A 117 1.09 -21.98 -2.74
N TRP A 118 2.22 -21.29 -2.75
CA TRP A 118 3.54 -21.93 -2.55
C TRP A 118 3.81 -22.23 -1.08
N GLY A 119 3.26 -21.44 -0.18
CA GLY A 119 3.42 -21.53 1.27
C GLY A 119 2.69 -22.71 1.89
N ILE A 120 1.49 -22.99 1.38
CA ILE A 120 0.50 -23.88 2.00
C ILE A 120 0.12 -24.98 0.98
N PRO A 121 0.68 -26.20 1.09
CA PRO A 121 0.50 -27.27 0.10
C PRO A 121 -0.95 -27.61 -0.20
N LEU A 122 -1.84 -27.49 0.79
CA LEU A 122 -3.28 -27.73 0.62
C LEU A 122 -3.90 -26.85 -0.48
N LEU A 123 -3.43 -25.61 -0.64
CA LEU A 123 -3.99 -24.67 -1.63
C LEU A 123 -3.65 -25.02 -3.07
N ARG A 124 -2.66 -25.89 -3.31
CA ARG A 124 -2.24 -26.32 -4.66
C ARG A 124 -3.18 -27.34 -5.28
N LYS A 125 -4.14 -27.88 -4.52
CA LYS A 125 -5.14 -28.79 -5.07
C LYS A 125 -5.98 -28.05 -6.13
N PRO A 126 -6.31 -28.68 -7.28
CA PRO A 126 -7.00 -28.00 -8.38
C PRO A 126 -8.30 -27.29 -7.97
N LEU A 127 -9.11 -27.93 -7.12
CA LEU A 127 -10.34 -27.32 -6.60
C LEU A 127 -10.05 -26.06 -5.78
N ASN A 128 -9.01 -26.06 -4.94
CA ASN A 128 -8.65 -24.91 -4.11
C ASN A 128 -8.11 -23.77 -4.96
N LEU A 129 -7.40 -24.07 -6.05
CA LEU A 129 -6.98 -23.06 -7.03
C LEU A 129 -8.18 -22.42 -7.73
N VAL A 130 -9.18 -23.20 -8.12
CA VAL A 130 -10.44 -22.69 -8.69
C VAL A 130 -11.16 -21.80 -7.68
N VAL A 131 -11.27 -22.24 -6.42
CA VAL A 131 -11.89 -21.45 -5.34
C VAL A 131 -11.14 -20.14 -5.11
N LEU A 132 -9.81 -20.16 -5.05
CA LEU A 132 -9.00 -18.95 -4.91
C LEU A 132 -9.18 -17.99 -6.10
N ALA A 133 -9.22 -18.53 -7.32
CA ALA A 133 -9.48 -17.73 -8.52
C ALA A 133 -10.87 -17.10 -8.49
N ALA A 134 -11.89 -17.83 -8.06
CA ALA A 134 -13.25 -17.32 -7.90
C ALA A 134 -13.31 -16.25 -6.80
N LEU A 135 -12.71 -16.48 -5.63
CA LEU A 135 -12.63 -15.49 -4.57
C LEU A 135 -11.92 -14.21 -5.05
N ALA A 136 -10.82 -14.34 -5.78
CA ALA A 136 -10.13 -13.19 -6.36
C ALA A 136 -11.01 -12.42 -7.36
N ALA A 137 -11.71 -13.13 -8.25
CA ALA A 137 -12.49 -12.54 -9.33
C ALA A 137 -13.80 -11.86 -8.87
N PHE A 138 -14.40 -12.34 -7.78
CA PHE A 138 -15.71 -11.90 -7.29
C PHE A 138 -15.65 -11.17 -5.93
N SER A 139 -14.45 -10.89 -5.39
CA SER A 139 -14.31 -10.22 -4.11
C SER A 139 -14.65 -8.72 -4.20
N GLU A 140 -15.84 -8.38 -3.72
CA GLU A 140 -16.24 -6.99 -3.52
C GLU A 140 -15.32 -6.23 -2.53
N PRO A 141 -14.86 -6.82 -1.40
CA PRO A 141 -13.87 -6.15 -0.54
C PRO A 141 -12.55 -5.79 -1.24
N LEU A 142 -12.10 -6.65 -2.17
CA LEU A 142 -10.90 -6.38 -2.97
C LEU A 142 -11.14 -5.22 -3.93
N TRP A 143 -12.29 -5.22 -4.61
CA TRP A 143 -12.70 -4.11 -5.47
C TRP A 143 -12.73 -2.78 -4.71
N ARG A 144 -13.39 -2.75 -3.54
CA ARG A 144 -13.45 -1.54 -2.70
C ARG A 144 -12.08 -1.09 -2.25
N SER A 145 -11.20 -2.02 -1.88
CA SER A 145 -9.83 -1.70 -1.47
C SER A 145 -9.05 -1.01 -2.60
N TYR A 146 -9.17 -1.50 -3.85
CA TYR A 146 -8.54 -0.85 -4.99
C TYR A 146 -9.20 0.48 -5.33
N SER A 147 -10.53 0.52 -5.45
CA SER A 147 -11.30 1.72 -5.82
C SER A 147 -11.08 2.88 -4.86
N ALA A 148 -10.95 2.59 -3.57
CA ALA A 148 -10.63 3.59 -2.56
C ALA A 148 -9.13 3.94 -2.51
N GLY A 149 -8.25 3.08 -3.02
CA GLY A 149 -6.80 3.16 -2.91
C GLY A 149 -6.28 2.90 -1.48
N GLN A 150 -6.84 1.88 -0.83
CA GLN A 150 -6.52 1.49 0.54
C GLN A 150 -5.18 0.74 0.67
N LEU A 151 -4.67 0.70 1.90
CA LEU A 151 -3.47 -0.07 2.30
C LEU A 151 -3.76 -1.54 2.60
N ASN A 152 -5.00 -2.01 2.42
CA ASN A 152 -5.40 -3.36 2.81
C ASN A 152 -4.59 -4.45 2.09
N THR A 153 -4.17 -4.22 0.85
CA THR A 153 -3.38 -5.18 0.08
C THR A 153 -1.93 -5.27 0.60
N VAL A 154 -1.40 -4.18 1.16
CA VAL A 154 -0.14 -4.19 1.92
C VAL A 154 -0.27 -5.06 3.16
N LEU A 155 -1.37 -4.89 3.91
CA LEU A 155 -1.67 -5.74 5.07
C LEU A 155 -1.82 -7.21 4.65
N LEU A 156 -2.56 -7.49 3.59
CA LEU A 156 -2.76 -8.84 3.07
C LEU A 156 -1.42 -9.51 2.75
N PHE A 157 -0.50 -8.80 2.10
CA PHE A 157 0.82 -9.33 1.77
C PHE A 157 1.64 -9.68 3.01
N LEU A 158 1.77 -8.73 3.94
CA LEU A 158 2.52 -8.93 5.19
C LEU A 158 1.94 -10.08 6.02
N LEU A 159 0.61 -10.11 6.16
CA LEU A 159 -0.09 -11.13 6.93
C LEU A 159 -0.09 -12.50 6.22
N SER A 160 -0.07 -12.55 4.89
CA SER A 160 0.12 -13.79 4.14
C SER A 160 1.50 -14.37 4.39
N GLY A 161 2.56 -13.53 4.37
CA GLY A 161 3.91 -13.96 4.74
C GLY A 161 4.01 -14.46 6.19
N ALA A 162 3.34 -13.77 7.12
CA ALA A 162 3.26 -14.19 8.51
C ALA A 162 2.54 -15.53 8.66
N LEU A 163 1.38 -15.68 8.02
CA LEU A 163 0.58 -16.91 8.02
C LEU A 163 1.37 -18.09 7.45
N VAL A 164 2.04 -17.91 6.31
CA VAL A 164 2.87 -18.95 5.68
C VAL A 164 4.04 -19.34 6.59
N SER A 165 4.64 -18.36 7.27
CA SER A 165 5.73 -18.62 8.23
C SER A 165 5.23 -19.46 9.41
N LEU A 166 4.09 -19.08 10.00
CA LEU A 166 3.46 -19.82 11.09
C LEU A 166 2.98 -21.22 10.68
N ALA A 167 2.41 -21.36 9.49
CA ALA A 167 1.98 -22.65 8.95
C ALA A 167 3.15 -23.64 8.76
N ARG A 168 4.37 -23.11 8.60
CA ARG A 168 5.61 -23.89 8.51
C ARG A 168 6.32 -24.05 9.87
N GLY A 169 5.66 -23.68 10.97
CA GLY A 169 6.23 -23.76 12.32
C GLY A 169 7.32 -22.72 12.63
N ARG A 170 7.44 -21.65 11.82
CA ARG A 170 8.50 -20.64 11.94
C ARG A 170 7.93 -19.34 12.52
N SER A 171 7.95 -19.20 13.84
CA SER A 171 7.44 -18.00 14.53
C SER A 171 8.33 -16.76 14.36
N LEU A 172 9.66 -16.93 14.34
CA LEU A 172 10.62 -15.82 14.26
C LEU A 172 10.43 -14.93 13.02
N PRO A 173 10.30 -15.45 11.79
CA PRO A 173 10.02 -14.60 10.62
C PRO A 173 8.58 -14.08 10.56
N ALA A 174 7.63 -14.68 11.30
CA ALA A 174 6.25 -14.21 11.33
C ALA A 174 6.09 -12.94 12.19
N ALA A 175 6.80 -12.86 13.31
CA ALA A 175 6.73 -11.75 14.25
C ALA A 175 7.03 -10.36 13.65
N PRO A 176 8.13 -10.14 12.90
CA PRO A 176 8.40 -8.84 12.30
C PRO A 176 7.38 -8.47 11.22
N LEU A 177 6.84 -9.44 10.48
CA LEU A 177 5.79 -9.18 9.49
C LEU A 177 4.49 -8.69 10.14
N ILE A 178 4.10 -9.27 11.28
CA ILE A 178 2.95 -8.81 12.06
C ILE A 178 3.22 -7.39 12.62
N ALA A 179 4.42 -7.15 13.15
CA ALA A 179 4.81 -5.84 13.67
C ALA A 179 4.84 -4.74 12.59
N LEU A 180 5.29 -5.07 11.37
CA LEU A 180 5.24 -4.18 10.22
C LEU A 180 3.80 -3.92 9.77
N ALA A 181 2.94 -4.95 9.77
CA ALA A 181 1.51 -4.77 9.48
C ALA A 181 0.85 -3.84 10.51
N ALA A 182 1.22 -3.94 11.79
CA ALA A 182 0.75 -3.07 12.85
C ALA A 182 1.14 -1.59 12.65
N HIS A 183 2.29 -1.32 12.01
CA HIS A 183 2.70 0.03 11.63
C HIS A 183 1.85 0.61 10.48
N VAL A 184 1.37 -0.24 9.59
CA VAL A 184 0.46 0.18 8.50
C VAL A 184 -0.94 0.44 9.06
N LYS A 185 -1.43 -0.47 9.90
CA LYS A 185 -2.72 -0.35 10.59
C LYS A 185 -2.60 -1.01 11.95
N VAL A 186 -3.03 -0.31 13.01
CA VAL A 186 -2.82 -0.79 14.39
C VAL A 186 -3.47 -2.16 14.65
N THR A 187 -4.56 -2.49 13.95
CA THR A 187 -5.33 -3.72 14.12
C THR A 187 -4.45 -4.98 14.20
N PRO A 188 -3.59 -5.33 13.22
CA PRO A 188 -2.69 -6.48 13.30
C PRO A 188 -1.83 -6.64 14.58
N ALA A 189 -1.61 -5.60 15.38
CA ALA A 189 -0.84 -5.70 16.62
C ALA A 189 -1.39 -6.77 17.58
N PHE A 190 -2.71 -7.00 17.60
CA PHE A 190 -3.31 -8.04 18.46
C PHE A 190 -2.80 -9.44 18.12
N LEU A 191 -2.34 -9.69 16.88
CA LEU A 191 -1.82 -11.00 16.47
C LEU A 191 -0.50 -11.35 17.18
N LEU A 192 0.21 -10.38 17.77
CA LEU A 192 1.37 -10.66 18.61
C LEU A 192 0.98 -11.44 19.88
N LEU A 193 -0.26 -11.32 20.35
CA LEU A 193 -0.78 -12.11 21.48
C LEU A 193 -0.81 -13.62 21.18
N LEU A 194 -0.80 -14.02 19.90
CA LEU A 194 -0.66 -15.43 19.53
C LEU A 194 0.66 -16.02 20.05
N PHE A 195 1.74 -15.23 20.13
CA PHE A 195 3.02 -15.68 20.66
C PHE A 195 3.01 -15.79 22.18
N VAL A 196 2.27 -14.92 22.88
CA VAL A 196 2.02 -15.05 24.32
C VAL A 196 1.27 -16.35 24.60
N TRP A 197 0.19 -16.60 23.86
CA TRP A 197 -0.61 -17.81 24.01
C TRP A 197 0.19 -19.10 23.74
N LYS A 198 1.06 -19.07 22.72
CA LYS A 198 1.99 -20.17 22.40
C LYS A 198 3.22 -20.24 23.31
N ARG A 199 3.36 -19.32 24.28
CA ARG A 199 4.54 -19.17 25.15
C ARG A 199 5.86 -19.01 24.38
N ASP A 200 5.79 -18.46 23.17
CA ASP A 200 6.92 -18.19 22.29
C ASP A 200 7.47 -16.77 22.53
N TRP A 201 8.13 -16.62 23.68
CA TRP A 201 8.67 -15.34 24.13
C TRP A 201 9.76 -14.78 23.19
N ARG A 202 10.44 -15.64 22.45
CA ARG A 202 11.46 -15.23 21.47
C ARG A 202 10.80 -14.49 20.30
N ALA A 203 9.77 -15.09 19.70
CA ALA A 203 9.04 -14.45 18.62
C ALA A 203 8.33 -13.17 19.09
N LEU A 204 7.74 -13.18 20.28
CA LEU A 204 7.15 -11.98 20.88
C LEU A 204 8.20 -10.87 21.04
N GLY A 205 9.38 -11.20 21.59
CA GLY A 205 10.48 -10.26 21.75
C GLY A 205 10.92 -9.63 20.43
N VAL A 206 11.06 -10.44 19.36
CA VAL A 206 11.38 -9.94 18.01
C VAL A 206 10.27 -9.03 17.47
N GLY A 207 9.00 -9.39 17.67
CA GLY A 207 7.86 -8.57 17.25
C GLY A 207 7.85 -7.20 17.95
N ILE A 208 8.02 -7.19 19.27
CA ILE A 208 8.10 -5.96 20.07
C ILE A 208 9.34 -5.13 19.68
N ALA A 209 10.50 -5.77 19.54
CA ALA A 209 11.72 -5.10 19.11
C ALA A 209 11.59 -4.49 17.70
N THR A 210 10.87 -5.15 16.79
CA THR A 210 10.55 -4.60 15.47
C THR A 210 9.64 -3.39 15.58
N LEU A 211 8.59 -3.45 16.43
CA LEU A 211 7.71 -2.31 16.65
C LEU A 211 8.48 -1.08 17.15
N ILE A 212 9.28 -1.31 18.19
CA ILE A 212 10.12 -0.29 18.82
C ILE A 212 11.14 0.22 17.80
N GLY A 213 11.88 -0.66 17.14
CA GLY A 213 12.92 -0.29 16.17
C GLY A 213 12.41 0.56 15.01
N VAL A 214 11.27 0.20 14.41
CA VAL A 214 10.65 0.99 13.34
C VAL A 214 10.19 2.35 13.87
N PHE A 215 9.59 2.40 15.07
CA PHE A 215 9.22 3.65 15.71
C PHE A 215 10.43 4.56 16.00
N TRP A 216 11.53 3.99 16.50
CA TRP A 216 12.77 4.73 16.78
C TRP A 216 13.42 5.27 15.52
N LEU A 217 13.62 4.43 14.50
CA LEU A 217 14.18 4.84 13.19
C LEU A 217 13.40 6.01 12.60
N ARG A 218 12.07 6.03 12.80
CA ARG A 218 11.23 7.16 12.39
C ARG A 218 11.53 8.43 13.19
N SER A 219 11.61 8.31 14.51
CA SER A 219 11.83 9.45 15.41
C SER A 219 13.23 10.08 15.28
N SER A 220 14.23 9.29 14.91
CA SER A 220 15.58 9.76 14.60
C SER A 220 15.64 10.36 13.20
N GLY A 221 14.99 9.73 12.21
CA GLY A 221 14.90 10.20 10.84
C GLY A 221 14.23 11.56 10.68
N SER A 222 13.16 11.86 11.44
CA SER A 222 12.47 13.16 11.39
C SER A 222 13.35 14.36 11.76
N ARG A 223 14.42 14.16 12.54
CA ARG A 223 15.41 15.22 12.81
C ARG A 223 16.33 15.48 11.62
N CYS A 224 16.61 14.47 10.80
CA CYS A 224 17.49 14.59 9.62
C CYS A 224 16.75 14.98 8.34
N THR A 225 15.54 14.46 8.07
CA THR A 225 14.80 14.79 6.84
C THR A 225 14.32 16.25 6.81
N GLN A 226 13.98 16.82 7.96
CA GLN A 226 13.64 18.24 8.07
C GLN A 226 14.83 19.15 7.75
N CYS A 227 16.07 18.67 7.94
CA CYS A 227 17.30 19.41 7.65
C CYS A 227 17.86 19.14 6.22
N GLY A 228 17.59 17.94 5.66
CA GLY A 228 18.07 17.51 4.34
C GLY A 228 17.16 17.91 3.18
N ILE A 229 15.84 17.78 3.33
CA ILE A 229 14.87 18.15 2.28
C ILE A 229 14.75 19.67 2.15
N HIS A 230 14.82 20.41 3.26
CA HIS A 230 14.87 21.87 3.23
C HIS A 230 16.08 22.39 2.44
N ARG A 231 17.25 21.72 2.53
CA ARG A 231 18.46 22.07 1.77
C ARG A 231 18.36 21.78 0.27
N LEU A 232 17.65 20.71 -0.11
CA LEU A 232 17.41 20.37 -1.52
C LEU A 232 16.38 21.30 -2.17
N CYS A 233 15.34 21.72 -1.43
CA CYS A 233 14.38 22.71 -1.91
C CYS A 233 14.92 24.14 -1.95
N SER A 234 15.70 24.57 -0.94
CA SER A 234 16.26 25.94 -0.90
C SER A 234 17.26 26.20 -2.02
N ASN A 235 17.99 25.18 -2.47
CA ASN A 235 19.05 25.35 -3.48
C ASN A 235 18.55 25.22 -4.94
N ARG A 236 17.31 24.78 -5.18
CA ARG A 236 16.76 24.64 -6.55
C ARG A 236 15.76 25.71 -6.96
N TRP A 237 15.15 26.42 -6.02
CA TRP A 237 14.06 27.37 -6.33
C TRP A 237 14.51 28.78 -6.80
N PRO A 238 15.65 29.37 -6.37
CA PRO A 238 15.99 30.73 -6.80
C PRO A 238 16.26 30.86 -8.30
N ARG A 239 16.73 29.80 -8.97
CA ARG A 239 17.16 29.88 -10.39
C ARG A 239 16.01 29.82 -11.41
N LEU A 240 14.83 29.34 -11.04
CA LEU A 240 13.70 29.20 -11.97
C LEU A 240 12.83 30.46 -12.04
N LEU A 241 12.78 31.27 -10.98
CA LEU A 241 12.04 32.54 -10.97
C LEU A 241 12.78 33.66 -11.71
N ASP A 242 14.11 33.62 -11.75
CA ASP A 242 14.91 34.58 -12.54
C ASP A 242 14.77 34.36 -14.05
N LEU A 243 14.61 33.11 -14.51
CA LEU A 243 14.41 32.80 -15.93
C LEU A 243 13.02 33.20 -16.46
N VAL A 244 12.01 33.31 -15.59
CA VAL A 244 10.66 33.75 -15.96
C VAL A 244 10.54 35.29 -15.96
N ARG A 245 11.31 36.00 -15.12
CA ARG A 245 11.32 37.48 -15.12
C ARG A 245 12.04 38.10 -16.30
N VAL A 246 13.07 37.44 -16.85
CA VAL A 246 13.82 37.98 -17.99
C VAL A 246 13.01 38.01 -19.30
N ARG A 247 11.95 37.19 -19.41
CA ARG A 247 11.13 37.12 -20.64
C ARG A 247 9.91 38.05 -20.67
N ALA A 248 9.57 38.70 -19.56
CA ALA A 248 8.42 39.61 -19.46
C ALA A 248 8.79 41.10 -19.59
N GLY A 249 10.07 41.44 -19.77
CA GLY A 249 10.57 42.82 -19.75
C GLY A 249 10.91 43.45 -21.10
N SER A 250 10.79 42.76 -22.24
CA SER A 250 11.36 43.24 -23.52
C SER A 250 10.34 43.49 -24.65
N SER A 251 9.12 43.93 -24.35
CA SER A 251 8.14 44.26 -25.40
C SER A 251 7.44 45.63 -25.23
N ARG A 252 8.15 46.64 -24.69
CA ARG A 252 7.77 48.05 -24.81
C ARG A 252 9.00 48.95 -24.82
N ALA A 253 9.47 49.29 -26.02
CA ALA A 253 10.10 50.57 -26.41
C ALA A 253 10.81 50.38 -27.76
N GLY A 254 10.47 51.22 -28.74
CA GLY A 254 11.10 51.26 -30.07
C GLY A 254 10.11 50.97 -31.18
#